data_AF-A0A9X3YBP5-F1
#
_entry.id   AF-A0A9X3YBP5-F1
#
_cell.length_a   1.000
_cell.length_b   1.000
_cell.length_c   1.000
_cell.angle_alpha   90.00
_cell.angle_beta   90.00
_cell.angle_gamma   90.00
#
_symmetry.space_group_name_H-M   'P 1'
#
loop_
_entity.id
_entity.type
_entity.pdbx_description
1 polymer ?
#
loop_
_entity_poly.entity_id
_entity_poly.type
_entity_poly.pdbx_seq_one_letter_code
_entity_poly.pdbx_strand_id
1 'polypeptide(L)' 'MKINFTTKAIENLSPKAAAYIAYHASGERGTGPVGVRVYPSGRKTFVYRHYVGENYKISDAR' A
#
# COMPACT_ATOMS: atom_id res chain seq x y z
N MET A 1 1.60 6.67 -2.17
CA MET A 1 1.73 7.38 -0.86
C MET A 1 2.20 6.38 0.18
N LYS A 2 3.12 6.76 1.08
CA LYS A 2 3.56 5.93 2.22
C LYS A 2 2.97 6.52 3.51
N ILE A 3 2.39 5.70 4.38
CA ILE A 3 1.83 6.11 5.69
C ILE A 3 2.15 5.07 6.78
N ASN A 4 2.31 5.51 8.03
CA ASN A 4 2.29 4.59 9.17
C ASN A 4 0.85 4.16 9.42
N PHE A 5 0.61 2.86 9.53
CA PHE A 5 -0.74 2.35 9.75
C PHE A 5 -1.08 2.47 11.24
N THR A 6 -2.05 3.34 11.49
CA THR A 6 -2.80 3.41 12.73
C THR A 6 -4.28 3.41 12.35
N THR A 7 -5.17 3.05 13.28
CA THR A 7 -6.62 3.08 13.05
C THR A 7 -7.05 4.45 12.49
N LYS A 8 -6.61 5.53 13.15
CA LYS A 8 -6.89 6.91 12.74
C LYS A 8 -6.33 7.26 11.37
N ALA A 9 -5.12 6.81 11.04
CA ALA A 9 -4.52 7.08 9.73
C ALA A 9 -5.29 6.39 8.60
N ILE A 10 -5.74 5.15 8.81
CA ILE A 10 -6.53 4.39 7.83
C ILE A 10 -7.93 5.01 7.69
N GLU A 11 -8.56 5.43 8.78
CA GLU A 11 -9.86 6.12 8.76
C GLU A 11 -9.80 7.44 7.98
N ASN A 12 -8.74 8.22 8.17
CA ASN A 12 -8.53 9.50 7.49
C ASN A 12 -8.20 9.39 5.99
N LEU A 13 -8.01 8.18 5.45
CA LEU A 13 -7.90 7.98 4.01
C LEU A 13 -9.23 8.28 3.33
N SER A 14 -9.29 9.41 2.63
CA SER A 14 -10.46 9.87 1.89
C SER A 14 -10.51 9.31 0.46
N PRO A 15 -11.69 9.02 -0.08
CA PRO A 15 -11.87 8.66 -1.49
C PRO A 15 -11.44 9.77 -2.44
N LYS A 16 -11.03 9.37 -3.64
CA LYS A 16 -10.67 10.27 -4.74
C LYS A 16 -11.41 9.83 -6.01
N ALA A 17 -11.36 10.66 -7.06
CA ALA A 17 -11.96 10.35 -8.36
C ALA A 17 -11.44 9.03 -8.96
N ALA A 18 -10.19 8.67 -8.69
CA ALA A 18 -9.59 7.38 -9.05
C ALA A 18 -9.15 6.61 -7.80
N ALA A 19 -9.22 5.27 -7.88
CA ALA A 19 -8.74 4.42 -6.81
C ALA A 19 -7.22 4.58 -6.63
N TYR A 20 -6.75 4.52 -5.38
CA TYR A 20 -5.33 4.63 -5.06
C TYR A 20 -4.94 3.66 -3.95
N ILE A 21 -3.64 3.42 -3.82
CA ILE A 21 -3.07 2.58 -2.76
C ILE A 21 -2.18 3.44 -1.86
N ALA A 22 -2.49 3.42 -0.56
CA ALA A 22 -1.62 3.92 0.48
C ALA A 22 -0.80 2.74 1.03
N TYR A 23 0.49 2.72 0.75
CA TYR A 23 1.39 1.69 1.26
C TYR A 23 1.84 2.03 2.67
N HIS A 24 2.10 1.01 3.47
CA HIS A 24 2.73 1.17 4.76
C HIS A 24 4.13 1.77 4.61
N ALA A 25 4.56 2.58 5.57
CA ALA A 25 5.86 3.22 5.54
C ALA A 25 7.00 2.25 5.86
N SER A 26 6.76 1.21 6.67
CA SER A 26 7.70 0.09 6.75
C SER A 26 7.59 -0.76 5.49
N GLY A 27 8.65 -0.74 4.68
CA GLY A 27 8.84 -1.69 3.60
C GLY A 27 9.75 -2.80 4.12
N GLU A 28 9.23 -4.03 4.21
CA GLU A 28 10.11 -5.17 4.39
C GLU A 28 10.83 -5.48 3.08
N ARG A 29 12.15 -5.66 3.19
CA ARG A 29 13.03 -5.96 2.05
C ARG A 29 12.67 -7.33 1.49
N GLY A 30 12.35 -7.41 0.19
CA GLY A 30 12.10 -8.67 -0.50
C GLY A 30 10.66 -9.19 -0.47
N THR A 31 9.79 -8.64 0.39
CA THR A 31 8.39 -9.10 0.55
C THR A 31 7.37 -8.08 0.06
N GLY A 32 7.74 -6.80 0.02
CA GLY A 32 6.90 -5.69 -0.46
C GLY A 32 5.93 -5.16 0.61
N PRO A 33 5.51 -3.88 0.52
CA PRO A 33 4.72 -3.26 1.58
C PRO A 33 3.26 -3.72 1.55
N VAL A 34 2.66 -3.88 2.73
CA VAL A 34 1.20 -3.93 2.90
C VAL A 34 0.62 -2.57 2.51
N GLY A 35 -0.54 -2.55 1.88
CA GLY A 35 -1.24 -1.35 1.45
C GLY A 35 -2.72 -1.36 1.82
N VAL A 36 -3.34 -0.19 1.79
CA VAL A 36 -4.80 -0.04 1.78
C VAL A 36 -5.17 0.58 0.44
N ARG A 37 -5.98 -0.15 -0.33
CA ARG A 37 -6.60 0.38 -1.54
C ARG A 37 -7.91 1.07 -1.17
N VAL A 38 -8.04 2.32 -1.59
CA VAL A 38 -9.22 3.18 -1.36
C VAL A 38 -9.91 3.37 -2.70
N TYR A 39 -11.18 3.01 -2.76
CA TYR A 39 -12.02 3.17 -3.95
C TYR A 39 -12.75 4.52 -3.90
N PRO A 40 -13.16 5.07 -5.07
CA PRO A 40 -14.01 6.26 -5.12
C PRO A 40 -15.30 6.14 -4.29
N SER A 41 -15.80 4.91 -4.09
CA SER A 41 -16.99 4.62 -3.29
C SER A 41 -16.82 4.73 -1.77
N GLY A 42 -15.63 4.99 -1.24
CA GLY A 42 -15.38 4.92 0.21
C GLY A 42 -14.93 3.55 0.69
N ARG A 43 -15.10 2.50 -0.12
CA ARG A 43 -14.64 1.16 0.23
C ARG A 43 -13.12 1.15 0.41
N LYS A 44 -12.64 0.48 1.46
CA LYS A 44 -11.23 0.26 1.74
C LYS A 44 -10.95 -1.25 1.75
N THR A 45 -9.87 -1.68 1.11
CA THR A 45 -9.43 -3.08 1.11
C THR A 45 -7.94 -3.17 1.40
N PHE A 46 -7.56 -4.07 2.30
CA PHE A 46 -6.15 -4.39 2.53
C PHE A 46 -5.58 -5.14 1.33
N VAL A 47 -4.38 -4.74 0.92
CA VAL A 47 -3.63 -5.36 -0.18
C VAL A 47 -2.23 -5.69 0.30
N TYR A 48 -1.68 -6.80 -0.19
CA TYR A 48 -0.30 -7.18 0.05
C TYR A 48 0.40 -7.29 -1.29
N ARG A 49 1.50 -6.56 -1.46
CA ARG A 49 2.28 -6.60 -2.69
C ARG A 49 3.42 -7.58 -2.48
N HIS A 50 3.32 -8.75 -3.11
CA HIS A 50 4.39 -9.76 -3.13
C HIS A 50 5.11 -9.74 -4.48
N TYR A 51 6.41 -10.02 -4.48
CA TYR A 51 7.21 -10.16 -5.68
C TYR A 51 7.44 -11.66 -5.96
N VAL A 52 7.24 -12.10 -7.22
CA VAL A 52 7.43 -13.49 -7.63
C VAL A 52 8.41 -13.54 -8.79
N GLY A 53 9.43 -14.39 -8.68
CA GLY A 53 10.43 -14.67 -9.74
C GLY A 53 11.75 -13.88 -9.63
N GLU A 54 12.73 -14.27 -10.43
CA GLU A 54 14.12 -13.76 -10.42
C GLU A 54 14.28 -12.34 -10.99
N ASN A 55 13.23 -11.76 -11.57
CA ASN A 55 13.26 -10.41 -12.14
C ASN A 55 13.07 -9.29 -11.10
N TYR A 56 12.99 -9.62 -9.81
CA TYR A 56 12.93 -8.63 -8.74
C TYR A 56 14.32 -8.05 -8.46
N LYS A 57 14.59 -6.85 -9.00
CA LYS A 57 15.79 -6.13 -8.64
C LYS A 57 15.59 -5.52 -7.25
N ILE A 58 16.51 -5.80 -6.33
CA ILE A 58 16.55 -5.21 -4.99
C ILE A 58 16.58 -3.67 -5.05
N SER A 59 16.99 -3.07 -6.18
CA SER A 59 16.90 -1.63 -6.45
C SER A 59 15.46 -1.08 -6.46
N ASP A 60 14.48 -1.90 -6.82
CA ASP A 60 13.07 -1.50 -6.93
C ASP A 60 12.37 -1.49 -5.55
N ALA A 61 13.10 -1.85 -4.49
CA ALA A 61 12.66 -1.89 -3.10
C ALA A 61 12.91 -0.58 -2.32
N ARG A 62 13.59 0.42 -2.92
CA ARG A 62 13.96 1.68 -2.27
C ARG A 62 12.85 2.73 -2.38
#